data_AF-A0A2A2XYJ6-F1
#
_entry.id   AF-A0A2A2XYJ6-F1
#
_cell.length_a   1.000
_cell.length_b   1.000
_cell.length_c   1.000
_cell.angle_alpha   90.00
_cell.angle_beta   90.00
_cell.angle_gamma   90.00
#
_symmetry.space_group_name_H-M   'P 1'
#
loop_
_entity.id
_entity.type
_entity.pdbx_description
1 polymer ?
#
loop_
_entity_poly.entity_id
_entity_poly.type
_entity_poly.pdbx_seq_one_letter_code
_entity_poly.pdbx_strand_id
1 'polypeptide(L)'
;MPCCSQNFFKRREAQRWFFFRKECRDGRGRGIPSSEMNRAPDTRSPVWIAIEWLACLALAGVLIAAALPKISNPDKFALAVYQYQLLPSLFVNPVAIYLPWLEISCAAALVVLPAARRGALLMVAGMLVVFTLAIAWVVIRGQAIPCGCFGGDDSMAAGWWSLARNCGLLALTALALRATR
;
A
#
# COMPACT_ATOMS: atom_id res chain seq x y z
N MET A 1 -46.47 13.19 18.14
CA MET A 1 -46.44 14.07 19.34
C MET A 1 -46.56 13.17 20.57
N PRO A 2 -46.01 13.53 21.75
CA PRO A 2 -44.96 14.53 22.03
C PRO A 2 -43.57 13.87 21.80
N CYS A 3 -42.46 13.98 22.56
CA CYS A 3 -41.97 14.88 23.62
C CYS A 3 -40.42 14.90 23.66
N CYS A 4 -39.81 15.88 24.36
CA CYS A 4 -38.38 15.98 24.78
C CYS A 4 -37.28 15.92 23.68
N SER A 5 -36.12 16.58 23.82
CA SER A 5 -35.64 17.64 24.73
C SER A 5 -34.72 18.56 23.91
N GLN A 6 -35.01 19.85 23.74
CA GLN A 6 -34.58 20.95 24.62
C GLN A 6 -33.07 20.93 24.99
N ASN A 7 -32.33 21.87 24.38
CA ASN A 7 -31.07 22.53 24.79
C ASN A 7 -29.80 21.66 24.99
N PHE A 8 -28.70 21.90 24.26
CA PHE A 8 -27.86 23.10 24.49
C PHE A 8 -26.97 23.54 23.29
N PHE A 9 -26.71 24.86 23.22
CA PHE A 9 -25.53 25.56 22.65
C PHE A 9 -25.26 25.78 21.12
N LYS A 10 -24.80 27.03 20.85
CA LYS A 10 -23.91 27.49 19.74
C LYS A 10 -24.38 27.60 18.26
N ARG A 11 -25.55 28.22 18.06
CA ARG A 11 -25.63 29.60 17.48
C ARG A 11 -24.86 29.93 16.16
N ARG A 12 -24.76 29.04 15.16
CA ARG A 12 -24.22 29.39 13.80
C ARG A 12 -25.02 28.88 12.57
N GLU A 13 -26.24 28.37 12.73
CA GLU A 13 -26.97 27.71 11.61
C GLU A 13 -28.20 28.46 11.04
N ALA A 14 -28.50 29.68 11.49
CA ALA A 14 -29.78 30.35 11.25
C ALA A 14 -30.20 30.46 9.76
N GLN A 15 -29.25 30.66 8.84
CA GLN A 15 -29.56 30.76 7.40
C GLN A 15 -29.92 29.40 6.78
N ARG A 16 -29.31 28.30 7.23
CA ARG A 16 -29.53 26.94 6.69
C ARG A 16 -30.94 26.44 7.01
N TRP A 17 -31.44 26.78 8.20
CA TRP A 17 -32.80 26.47 8.66
C TRP A 17 -33.91 27.12 7.83
N PHE A 18 -33.69 28.32 7.30
CA PHE A 18 -34.70 29.02 6.52
C PHE A 18 -34.95 28.38 5.14
N PHE A 19 -33.89 27.84 4.53
CA PHE A 19 -33.99 27.12 3.26
C PHE A 19 -34.67 25.76 3.45
N PHE A 20 -34.26 24.99 4.46
CA PHE A 20 -34.81 23.65 4.74
C PHE A 20 -36.32 23.66 5.01
N ARG A 21 -36.83 24.70 5.68
CA ARG A 21 -38.29 24.88 5.92
C ARG A 21 -39.09 25.14 4.63
N LYS A 22 -38.46 25.66 3.57
CA LYS A 22 -39.12 25.89 2.27
C LYS A 22 -39.31 24.58 1.51
N GLU A 23 -38.27 23.77 1.40
CA GLU A 23 -38.27 22.51 0.65
C GLU A 23 -39.36 21.53 1.14
N CYS A 24 -39.53 21.41 2.46
CA CYS A 24 -40.55 20.55 3.07
C CYS A 24 -42.01 20.97 2.78
N ARG A 25 -42.25 22.18 2.25
CA ARG A 25 -43.59 22.65 1.87
C ARG A 25 -43.95 22.32 0.42
N ASP A 26 -42.95 22.03 -0.41
CA ASP A 26 -43.06 22.07 -1.87
C ASP A 26 -43.20 20.68 -2.53
N GLY A 27 -43.34 19.62 -1.72
CA GLY A 27 -43.53 18.23 -2.18
C GLY A 27 -42.34 17.58 -2.88
N ARG A 28 -41.38 18.36 -3.39
CA ARG A 28 -40.17 17.93 -4.11
C ARG A 28 -39.08 17.33 -3.21
N GLY A 29 -39.48 16.43 -2.32
CA GLY A 29 -38.56 15.56 -1.60
C GLY A 29 -37.84 14.60 -2.56
N ARG A 30 -36.73 15.04 -3.16
CA ARG A 30 -35.75 14.14 -3.76
C ARG A 30 -35.24 13.23 -2.65
N GLY A 31 -35.72 11.99 -2.62
CA GLY A 31 -35.37 11.01 -1.61
C GLY A 31 -33.85 10.79 -1.61
N ILE A 32 -33.19 11.20 -0.52
CA ILE A 32 -31.78 10.87 -0.28
C ILE A 32 -31.70 9.34 -0.25
N PRO A 33 -30.95 8.69 -1.16
CA PRO A 33 -30.94 7.24 -1.23
C PRO A 33 -30.34 6.68 0.07
N SER A 34 -30.91 5.56 0.54
CA SER A 34 -30.54 4.95 1.84
C SER A 34 -29.07 4.54 1.94
N SER A 35 -28.38 4.41 0.80
CA SER A 35 -26.93 4.22 0.69
C SER A 35 -26.10 5.40 1.22
N GLU A 36 -26.66 6.62 1.30
CA GLU A 36 -26.00 7.77 1.92
C GLU A 36 -26.29 7.87 3.42
N MET A 37 -27.50 7.49 3.85
CA MET A 37 -27.88 7.46 5.26
C MET A 37 -27.06 6.44 6.06
N ASN A 38 -26.64 5.34 5.44
CA ASN A 38 -25.79 4.33 6.07
C ASN A 38 -24.28 4.62 5.97
N ARG A 39 -23.88 5.74 5.35
CA ARG A 39 -22.48 6.17 5.24
C ARG A 39 -22.10 7.00 6.46
N ALA A 40 -21.86 6.32 7.59
CA ALA A 40 -21.35 6.96 8.80
C ALA A 40 -20.08 7.78 8.48
N PRO A 41 -19.95 9.02 9.00
CA PRO A 41 -18.76 9.84 8.74
C PRO A 41 -17.52 9.14 9.32
N ASP A 42 -16.45 9.04 8.54
CA ASP A 42 -15.19 8.44 9.01
C ASP A 42 -14.60 9.34 10.11
N THR A 43 -14.67 8.87 11.36
CA THR A 43 -14.19 9.58 12.56
C THR A 43 -12.70 9.33 12.85
N ARG A 44 -11.96 8.67 11.96
CA ARG A 44 -10.50 8.61 12.03
C ARG A 44 -9.90 10.02 12.08
N SER A 45 -8.92 10.23 12.94
CA SER A 45 -8.23 11.53 12.99
C SER A 45 -7.44 11.75 11.69
N PRO A 46 -7.34 13.00 11.19
CA PRO A 46 -6.65 13.28 9.92
C PRO A 46 -5.17 12.91 9.95
N VAL A 47 -4.57 12.81 11.15
CA VAL A 47 -3.18 12.36 11.36
C VAL A 47 -2.99 10.91 10.93
N TRP A 48 -3.91 10.00 11.29
CA TRP A 48 -3.81 8.59 10.88
C TRP A 48 -3.97 8.41 9.37
N ILE A 49 -4.87 9.17 8.76
CA ILE A 49 -5.07 9.19 7.30
C ILE A 49 -3.79 9.69 6.62
N ALA A 50 -3.18 10.78 7.09
CA ALA A 50 -1.92 11.29 6.55
C ALA A 50 -0.77 10.28 6.67
N ILE A 51 -0.66 9.57 7.81
CA ILE A 51 0.34 8.50 8.02
C ILE A 51 0.14 7.34 7.04
N GLU A 52 -1.12 6.89 6.83
CA GLU A 52 -1.44 5.82 5.89
C GLU A 52 -1.03 6.20 4.45
N TRP A 53 -1.44 7.39 3.99
CA TRP A 53 -1.12 7.85 2.63
C TRP A 53 0.38 8.05 2.43
N LEU A 54 1.11 8.60 3.42
CA LEU A 54 2.56 8.77 3.36
C LEU A 54 3.28 7.42 3.29
N ALA A 55 2.88 6.44 4.11
CA ALA A 55 3.42 5.09 4.06
C ALA A 55 3.12 4.39 2.73
N CYS A 56 1.90 4.50 2.20
CA CYS A 56 1.53 3.94 0.90
C CYS A 56 2.32 4.56 -0.26
N LEU A 57 2.53 5.88 -0.26
CA LEU A 57 3.33 6.58 -1.26
C LEU A 57 4.81 6.19 -1.19
N ALA A 58 5.38 6.08 0.02
CA ALA A 58 6.76 5.62 0.21
C ALA A 58 6.95 4.18 -0.29
N LEU A 59 6.04 3.26 0.06
CA LEU A 59 6.07 1.87 -0.42
C LEU A 59 5.90 1.78 -1.95
N ALA A 60 4.95 2.53 -2.54
CA ALA A 60 4.74 2.56 -3.98
C ALA A 60 5.97 3.11 -4.74
N GLY A 61 6.59 4.19 -4.27
CA GLY A 61 7.81 4.74 -4.85
C GLY A 61 8.98 3.75 -4.80
N VAL A 62 9.15 3.04 -3.68
CA VAL A 62 10.19 2.01 -3.52
C VAL A 62 9.93 0.81 -4.44
N LEU A 63 8.69 0.35 -4.59
CA LEU A 63 8.33 -0.74 -5.51
C LEU A 63 8.58 -0.36 -6.98
N ILE A 64 8.25 0.87 -7.38
CA ILE A 64 8.53 1.36 -8.75
C ILE A 64 10.04 1.47 -9.00
N ALA A 65 10.80 2.01 -8.04
CA ALA A 65 12.26 2.08 -8.11
C ALA A 65 12.93 0.69 -8.14
N ALA A 66 12.30 -0.33 -7.55
CA ALA A 66 12.76 -1.71 -7.61
C ALA A 66 12.38 -2.42 -8.92
N ALA A 67 11.21 -2.12 -9.49
CA ALA A 67 10.71 -2.75 -10.71
C ALA A 67 11.39 -2.24 -11.99
N LEU A 68 11.62 -0.92 -12.09
CA LEU A 68 12.26 -0.27 -13.25
C LEU A 68 13.52 -0.99 -13.75
N PRO A 69 14.58 -1.21 -12.93
CA PRO A 69 15.81 -1.83 -13.42
C PRO A 69 15.65 -3.30 -13.82
N LYS A 70 14.70 -4.03 -13.22
CA LYS A 70 14.39 -5.43 -13.58
C LYS A 70 13.71 -5.52 -14.94
N ILE A 71 12.96 -4.49 -15.33
CA ILE A 71 12.39 -4.33 -16.67
C ILE A 71 13.46 -3.89 -17.67
N SER A 72 14.43 -3.06 -17.26
CA SER A 72 15.53 -2.63 -18.13
C SER A 72 16.54 -3.74 -18.45
N ASN A 73 16.85 -4.63 -17.49
CA ASN A 73 17.82 -5.73 -17.64
C ASN A 73 17.26 -7.04 -17.04
N PRO A 74 16.24 -7.65 -17.68
CA PRO A 74 15.60 -8.88 -17.17
C PRO A 74 16.54 -10.10 -17.22
N ASP A 75 17.54 -10.08 -18.09
CA ASP A 75 18.65 -11.03 -18.19
C ASP A 75 19.52 -11.03 -16.92
N LYS A 76 19.96 -9.85 -16.46
CA LYS A 76 20.73 -9.69 -15.22
C LYS A 76 19.90 -10.13 -14.01
N PHE A 77 18.60 -9.78 -14.00
CA PHE A 77 17.71 -10.19 -12.91
C PHE A 77 17.47 -11.70 -12.90
N ALA A 78 17.27 -12.35 -14.05
CA ALA A 78 17.18 -13.80 -14.16
C ALA A 78 18.46 -14.51 -13.72
N LEU A 79 19.64 -14.00 -14.12
CA LEU A 79 20.93 -14.53 -13.68
C LEU A 79 21.11 -14.44 -12.16
N ALA A 80 20.75 -13.30 -11.54
CA ALA A 80 20.75 -13.16 -10.09
C ALA A 80 19.81 -14.18 -9.44
N VAL A 81 18.55 -14.29 -9.88
CA VAL A 81 17.56 -15.25 -9.34
C VAL A 81 18.03 -16.70 -9.49
N TYR A 82 18.75 -17.04 -10.56
CA TYR A 82 19.39 -18.35 -10.72
C TYR A 82 20.53 -18.58 -9.70
N GLN A 83 21.39 -17.57 -9.47
CA GLN A 83 22.48 -17.63 -8.49
C GLN A 83 21.99 -17.82 -7.04
N TYR A 84 20.79 -17.35 -6.68
CA TYR A 84 20.18 -17.62 -5.37
C TYR A 84 19.93 -19.13 -5.13
N GLN A 85 19.80 -19.96 -6.17
CA GLN A 85 19.52 -21.40 -6.09
C GLN A 85 18.22 -21.79 -5.32
N LEU A 86 17.32 -20.84 -5.05
CA LEU A 86 16.05 -21.08 -4.35
C LEU A 86 14.95 -21.71 -5.23
N LEU A 87 15.08 -21.65 -6.57
CA LEU A 87 14.08 -22.15 -7.51
C LEU A 87 14.70 -23.03 -8.60
N PRO A 88 13.97 -24.03 -9.15
CA PRO A 88 14.37 -24.73 -10.37
C PRO A 88 14.50 -23.76 -11.56
N SER A 89 15.41 -24.03 -12.49
CA SER A 89 15.68 -23.21 -13.68
C SER A 89 14.42 -22.89 -14.51
N LEU A 90 13.47 -23.83 -14.59
CA LEU A 90 12.16 -23.67 -15.23
C LEU A 90 11.35 -22.47 -14.71
N PHE A 91 11.49 -22.10 -13.44
CA PHE A 91 10.74 -21.02 -12.80
C PHE A 91 11.49 -19.67 -12.78
N VAL A 92 12.80 -19.66 -13.06
CA VAL A 92 13.62 -18.44 -13.05
C VAL A 92 13.10 -17.42 -14.05
N ASN A 93 12.89 -17.81 -15.31
CA ASN A 93 12.44 -16.90 -16.37
C ASN A 93 11.01 -16.37 -16.13
N PRO A 94 10.01 -17.21 -15.77
CA PRO A 94 8.70 -16.71 -15.33
C PRO A 94 8.78 -15.71 -14.17
N VAL A 95 9.55 -15.99 -13.13
CA VAL A 95 9.70 -15.06 -11.99
C VAL A 95 10.37 -13.76 -12.42
N ALA A 96 11.43 -13.81 -13.22
CA ALA A 96 12.10 -12.62 -13.73
C ALA A 96 11.16 -11.69 -14.52
N ILE A 97 10.24 -12.27 -15.30
CA ILE A 97 9.28 -11.51 -16.12
C ILE A 97 8.07 -11.02 -15.31
N TYR A 98 7.43 -11.87 -14.49
CA TYR A 98 6.18 -11.52 -13.80
C TYR A 98 6.36 -10.68 -12.54
N LEU A 99 7.49 -10.80 -11.83
CA LEU A 99 7.69 -10.13 -10.54
C LEU A 99 7.68 -8.59 -10.65
N PRO A 100 8.30 -7.93 -11.65
CA PRO A 100 8.22 -6.47 -11.81
C PRO A 100 6.79 -5.97 -12.12
N TRP A 101 6.00 -6.74 -12.87
CA TRP A 101 4.58 -6.42 -13.12
C TRP A 101 3.75 -6.49 -11.83
N LEU A 102 4.02 -7.45 -10.96
CA LEU A 102 3.39 -7.51 -9.63
C LEU A 102 3.79 -6.32 -8.75
N GLU A 103 5.06 -5.90 -8.75
CA GLU A 103 5.54 -4.74 -7.99
C GLU A 103 4.85 -3.44 -8.44
N ILE A 104 4.78 -3.19 -9.76
CA ILE A 104 4.07 -2.04 -10.34
C ILE A 104 2.56 -2.11 -10.06
N SER A 105 1.94 -3.30 -10.18
CA SER A 105 0.51 -3.46 -9.91
C SER A 105 0.16 -3.19 -8.45
N CYS A 106 1.01 -3.64 -7.52
CA CYS A 106 0.86 -3.32 -6.10
C CYS A 106 1.06 -1.82 -5.83
N ALA A 107 2.08 -1.19 -6.41
CA ALA A 107 2.30 0.25 -6.28
C ALA A 107 1.10 1.07 -6.79
N ALA A 108 0.56 0.72 -7.96
CA ALA A 108 -0.63 1.34 -8.52
C ALA A 108 -1.87 1.13 -7.61
N ALA A 109 -2.09 -0.08 -7.09
CA ALA A 109 -3.21 -0.38 -6.20
C ALA A 109 -3.15 0.41 -4.87
N LEU A 110 -1.96 0.57 -4.28
CA LEU A 110 -1.76 1.37 -3.06
C LEU A 110 -2.16 2.84 -3.25
N VAL A 111 -1.81 3.43 -4.40
CA VAL A 111 -2.06 4.85 -4.69
C VAL A 111 -3.48 5.10 -5.18
N VAL A 112 -3.96 4.31 -6.15
CA VAL A 112 -5.17 4.58 -6.93
C VAL A 112 -6.45 3.98 -6.32
N LEU A 113 -6.35 2.87 -5.59
CA LEU A 113 -7.54 2.16 -5.06
C LEU A 113 -7.52 2.05 -3.52
N PRO A 114 -8.01 3.07 -2.77
CA PRO A 114 -8.12 3.01 -1.32
C PRO A 114 -8.82 1.75 -0.78
N ALA A 115 -9.87 1.27 -1.47
CA ALA A 115 -10.59 0.04 -1.10
C ALA A 115 -9.73 -1.24 -1.24
N ALA A 116 -8.74 -1.26 -2.14
CA ALA A 116 -7.86 -2.40 -2.37
C ALA A 116 -6.60 -2.41 -1.48
N ARG A 117 -6.33 -1.31 -0.74
CA ARG A 117 -5.08 -1.13 0.03
C ARG A 117 -4.71 -2.28 0.94
N ARG A 118 -5.67 -2.83 1.70
CA ARG A 118 -5.39 -3.97 2.59
C ARG A 118 -4.87 -5.18 1.81
N GLY A 119 -5.44 -5.48 0.64
CA GLY A 119 -4.97 -6.55 -0.24
C GLY A 119 -3.59 -6.26 -0.83
N ALA A 120 -3.37 -5.05 -1.35
CA ALA A 120 -2.09 -4.62 -1.90
C ALA A 120 -0.97 -4.67 -0.84
N LEU A 121 -1.21 -4.15 0.37
CA LEU A 121 -0.26 -4.20 1.49
C LEU A 121 0.06 -5.64 1.93
N LEU A 122 -0.91 -6.56 1.93
CA LEU A 122 -0.66 -7.98 2.22
C LEU A 122 0.21 -8.64 1.13
N MET A 123 -0.04 -8.33 -0.15
CA MET A 123 0.78 -8.84 -1.26
C MET A 123 2.22 -8.31 -1.18
N VAL A 124 2.39 -7.02 -0.92
CA VAL A 124 3.70 -6.37 -0.71
C VAL A 124 4.42 -6.95 0.50
N ALA A 125 3.73 -7.21 1.61
CA ALA A 125 4.32 -7.89 2.77
C ALA A 125 4.81 -9.30 2.42
N GLY A 126 4.03 -10.08 1.65
CA GLY A 126 4.43 -11.41 1.17
C GLY A 126 5.67 -11.36 0.28
N MET A 127 5.72 -10.44 -0.68
CA MET A 127 6.89 -10.25 -1.56
C MET A 127 8.13 -9.82 -0.77
N LEU A 128 7.98 -8.89 0.19
CA LEU A 128 9.06 -8.46 1.09
C LEU A 128 9.58 -9.60 1.97
N VAL A 129 8.70 -10.49 2.48
CA VAL A 129 9.13 -11.69 3.22
C VAL A 129 9.97 -12.60 2.33
N VAL A 130 9.52 -12.91 1.11
CA VAL A 130 10.27 -13.78 0.18
C VAL A 130 11.64 -13.18 -0.17
N PHE A 131 11.73 -11.88 -0.48
CA PHE A 131 13.01 -11.22 -0.71
C PHE A 131 13.92 -11.21 0.54
N THR A 132 13.34 -11.02 1.73
CA THR A 132 14.08 -11.02 3.00
C THR A 132 14.68 -12.40 3.28
N LEU A 133 13.92 -13.48 3.06
CA LEU A 133 14.41 -14.85 3.19
C LEU A 133 15.50 -15.20 2.17
N ALA A 134 15.33 -14.79 0.91
CA ALA A 134 16.33 -15.02 -0.14
C ALA A 134 17.67 -14.30 0.17
N ILE A 135 17.62 -13.04 0.62
CA ILE A 135 18.81 -12.28 1.04
C ILE A 135 19.44 -12.91 2.30
N ALA A 136 18.63 -13.27 3.31
CA ALA A 136 19.14 -13.90 4.52
C ALA A 136 19.87 -15.22 4.24
N TRP A 137 19.35 -16.04 3.33
CA TRP A 137 19.97 -17.30 2.89
C TRP A 137 21.37 -17.08 2.28
N VAL A 138 21.50 -16.08 1.41
CA VAL A 138 22.78 -15.72 0.77
C VAL A 138 23.78 -15.13 1.77
N VAL A 139 23.31 -14.27 2.68
CA VAL A 139 24.15 -13.68 3.75
C VAL A 139 24.64 -14.74 4.73
N ILE A 140 23.79 -15.70 5.14
CA ILE A 140 24.18 -16.83 6.01
C ILE A 140 25.20 -17.74 5.32
N ARG A 141 25.10 -17.92 4.00
CA ARG A 141 26.08 -18.68 3.20
C ARG A 141 27.36 -17.89 2.87
N GLY A 142 27.44 -16.61 3.20
CA GLY A 142 28.57 -15.74 2.85
C GLY A 142 28.79 -15.54 1.35
N GLN A 143 27.78 -15.76 0.51
CA GLN A 143 27.91 -15.71 -0.95
C GLN A 143 27.78 -14.25 -1.46
N ALA A 144 28.77 -13.77 -2.20
CA ALA A 144 28.78 -12.43 -2.78
C ALA A 144 27.89 -12.33 -4.05
N ILE A 145 26.61 -12.64 -3.93
CA ILE A 145 25.62 -12.55 -5.02
C ILE A 145 25.03 -11.13 -5.05
N PRO A 146 24.90 -10.47 -6.21
CA PRO A 146 24.33 -9.12 -6.30
C PRO A 146 22.89 -9.08 -5.79
N CYS A 147 22.54 -8.00 -5.09
CA CYS A 147 21.22 -7.88 -4.44
C CYS A 147 20.05 -7.88 -5.45
N GLY A 148 20.25 -7.43 -6.69
CA GLY A 148 19.27 -7.42 -7.79
C GLY A 148 18.05 -6.48 -7.60
N CYS A 149 17.70 -6.11 -6.37
CA CYS A 149 16.44 -5.43 -6.04
C CYS A 149 16.32 -3.99 -6.56
N PHE A 150 17.42 -3.30 -6.90
CA PHE A 150 17.42 -1.88 -7.28
C PHE A 150 18.32 -1.59 -8.49
N GLY A 151 18.64 -2.61 -9.30
CA GLY A 151 19.52 -2.44 -10.47
C GLY A 151 20.95 -2.01 -10.18
N GLY A 152 21.35 -2.02 -8.91
CA GLY A 152 22.70 -1.66 -8.50
C GLY A 152 23.72 -2.53 -9.22
N ASP A 153 24.80 -1.90 -9.65
CA ASP A 153 25.91 -2.52 -10.35
C ASP A 153 26.48 -3.71 -9.57
N ASP A 154 27.25 -4.56 -10.25
CA ASP A 154 27.82 -5.80 -9.74
C ASP A 154 28.81 -5.60 -8.55
N SER A 155 28.95 -4.37 -8.05
CA SER A 155 29.71 -3.94 -6.87
C SER A 155 28.95 -4.06 -5.53
N MET A 156 27.61 -4.12 -5.54
CA MET A 156 26.78 -4.14 -4.32
C MET A 156 26.14 -5.51 -4.07
N ALA A 157 26.93 -6.42 -3.49
CA ALA A 157 26.49 -7.74 -3.02
C ALA A 157 25.35 -7.66 -1.99
N ALA A 158 24.52 -8.70 -1.92
CA ALA A 158 23.48 -8.86 -0.91
C ALA A 158 24.12 -8.98 0.49
N GLY A 159 23.83 -8.03 1.37
CA GLY A 159 24.47 -7.93 2.68
C GLY A 159 23.51 -7.49 3.79
N TRP A 160 24.06 -7.32 5.00
CA TRP A 160 23.32 -6.88 6.19
C TRP A 160 22.53 -5.58 5.99
N TRP A 161 23.04 -4.64 5.17
CA TRP A 161 22.33 -3.41 4.80
C TRP A 161 21.08 -3.69 3.94
N SER A 162 21.19 -4.59 2.95
CA SER A 162 20.07 -5.02 2.10
C SER A 162 18.97 -5.69 2.93
N LEU A 163 19.36 -6.50 3.91
CA LEU A 163 18.47 -7.14 4.86
C LEU A 163 17.78 -6.12 5.78
N ALA A 164 18.54 -5.21 6.40
CA ALA A 164 18.03 -4.18 7.29
C ALA A 164 17.02 -3.25 6.58
N ARG A 165 17.31 -2.83 5.34
CA ARG A 165 16.38 -2.06 4.50
C ARG A 165 15.07 -2.80 4.28
N ASN A 166 15.12 -4.09 3.90
CA ASN A 166 13.92 -4.87 3.64
C ASN A 166 13.09 -5.12 4.93
N CYS A 167 13.75 -5.35 6.08
CA CYS A 167 13.08 -5.38 7.38
C CYS A 167 12.41 -4.05 7.73
N GLY A 168 13.02 -2.90 7.42
CA GLY A 168 12.42 -1.58 7.58
C GLY A 168 11.18 -1.36 6.71
N LEU A 169 11.23 -1.77 5.43
CA LEU A 169 10.07 -1.74 4.52
C LEU A 169 8.93 -2.66 4.98
N LEU A 170 9.27 -3.83 5.52
CA LEU A 170 8.30 -4.78 6.09
C LEU A 170 7.65 -4.21 7.36
N ALA A 171 8.42 -3.55 8.23
CA ALA A 171 7.89 -2.85 9.40
C ALA A 171 6.97 -1.67 9.01
N LEU A 172 7.33 -0.90 7.99
CA LEU A 172 6.48 0.17 7.42
C LEU A 172 5.17 -0.39 6.84
N THR A 173 5.24 -1.52 6.13
CA THR A 173 4.07 -2.23 5.59
C THR A 173 3.16 -2.74 6.72
N ALA A 174 3.75 -3.28 7.80
CA ALA A 174 3.01 -3.70 8.99
C ALA A 174 2.36 -2.53 9.75
N LEU A 175 2.99 -1.34 9.75
CA LEU A 175 2.41 -0.12 10.29
C LEU A 175 1.21 0.36 9.45
N ALA A 176 1.34 0.37 8.12
CA ALA A 176 0.23 0.68 7.22
C ALA A 176 -0.94 -0.31 7.34
N LEU A 177 -0.66 -1.61 7.54
CA LEU A 177 -1.67 -2.64 7.85
C LEU A 177 -2.35 -2.50 9.22
N ARG A 178 -1.77 -1.70 10.13
CA ARG A 178 -2.40 -1.31 11.40
C ARG A 178 -3.22 -0.02 11.24
N ALA A 179 -2.71 0.97 10.52
CA ALA A 179 -3.40 2.24 10.25
C ALA A 179 -4.66 2.06 9.39
N THR A 180 -4.64 1.14 8.42
CA THR A 180 -5.80 0.81 7.56
C THR A 180 -6.92 0.03 8.26
N ARG A 181 -6.85 -0.24 9.58
CA ARG A 181 -7.89 -1.02 10.32
C ARG A 181 -9.17 -0.21 10.55
#